data_AF-A0A6C0F6Z0-F1
#
_entry.id   AF-A0A6C0F6Z0-F1
#
_cell.length_a   1.000
_cell.length_b   1.000
_cell.length_c   1.000
_cell.angle_alpha   90.00
_cell.angle_beta   90.00
_cell.angle_gamma   90.00
#
_symmetry.space_group_name_H-M   'P 1'
#
loop_
_entity.id
_entity.type
_entity.pdbx_description
1 polymer ?
#
loop_
_entity_poly.entity_id
_entity_poly.type
_entity_poly.pdbx_seq_one_letter_code
_entity_poly.pdbx_strand_id
1 'polypeptide(L)'
;MKTSIEELKNLRNIIDNINPLYHKEIFNVIKKFNMQYSENKNGIFINMNNLSKDCIVKIYEYLEYIEKQEKTFSDVEKIKKEFKKDFFSNIKDANIKTKENEKVETDTNVKLVN
;
A
#
# COMPACT_ATOMS: atom_id res chain seq x y z
N MET A 1 19.41 22.81 20.67
CA MET A 1 17.98 22.81 20.27
C MET A 1 17.26 21.67 20.99
N LYS A 2 16.08 21.88 21.57
CA LYS A 2 15.32 20.87 22.32
C LYS A 2 14.06 20.55 21.51
N THR A 3 13.71 19.27 21.33
CA THR A 3 12.46 18.88 20.66
C THR A 3 11.27 19.44 21.44
N SER A 4 10.32 20.05 20.75
CA SER A 4 9.14 20.60 21.40
C SER A 4 8.19 19.49 21.85
N ILE A 5 7.40 19.76 22.89
CA ILE A 5 6.35 18.84 23.36
C ILE A 5 5.34 18.57 22.23
N GLU A 6 5.08 19.56 21.39
CA GLU A 6 4.14 19.45 20.28
C GLU A 6 4.65 18.51 19.19
N GLU A 7 5.94 18.58 18.85
CA GLU A 7 6.57 17.62 17.92
C GLU A 7 6.46 16.18 18.43
N LEU A 8 6.70 15.94 19.73
CA LEU A 8 6.58 14.61 20.32
C LEU A 8 5.14 14.09 20.32
N LYS A 9 4.15 14.97 20.56
CA LYS A 9 2.74 14.62 20.45
C LYS A 9 2.35 14.26 19.03
N ASN A 10 2.81 15.04 18.05
CA ASN A 10 2.55 14.78 16.64
C ASN A 10 3.16 13.45 16.21
N LEU A 11 4.42 13.19 16.56
CA LEU A 11 5.07 11.91 16.29
C LEU A 11 4.29 10.74 16.90
N ARG A 12 3.89 10.86 18.17
CA ARG A 12 3.07 9.85 18.85
C ARG A 12 1.76 9.61 18.09
N ASN A 13 1.04 10.67 17.73
CA ASN A 13 -0.23 10.56 17.02
C ASN A 13 -0.07 9.86 15.67
N ILE A 14 1.03 10.12 14.95
CA ILE A 14 1.32 9.42 13.68
C ILE A 14 1.52 7.93 13.95
N ILE A 15 2.34 7.58 14.94
CA ILE A 15 2.62 6.18 15.30
C ILE A 15 1.34 5.47 15.78
N ASP A 16 0.52 6.10 16.62
CA ASP A 16 -0.71 5.48 17.16
C ASP A 16 -1.77 5.20 16.06
N ASN A 17 -1.73 5.94 14.95
CA ASN A 17 -2.71 5.82 13.86
C ASN A 17 -2.21 5.03 12.64
N ILE A 18 -0.95 4.61 12.62
CA ILE A 18 -0.43 3.77 11.53
C ILE A 18 -0.92 2.33 11.69
N ASN A 19 -0.77 1.51 10.65
CA ASN A 19 -1.11 0.10 10.74
C ASN A 19 -0.29 -0.59 11.86
N PRO A 20 -0.93 -1.29 12.83
CA PRO A 20 -0.25 -1.93 13.95
C PRO A 20 0.88 -2.88 13.58
N LEU A 21 0.87 -3.43 12.36
CA LEU A 21 1.96 -4.27 11.86
C LEU A 21 3.32 -3.55 11.83
N TYR A 22 3.33 -2.22 11.67
CA TYR A 22 4.57 -1.43 11.66
C TYR A 22 5.06 -1.07 13.06
N HIS A 23 4.23 -1.16 14.10
CA HIS A 23 4.60 -0.76 15.46
C HIS A 23 5.80 -1.57 15.98
N LYS A 24 5.89 -2.85 15.62
CA LYS A 24 7.01 -3.72 16.00
C LYS A 24 8.34 -3.23 15.42
N GLU A 25 8.34 -2.77 14.17
CA GLU A 25 9.54 -2.27 13.53
C GLU A 25 9.92 -0.86 14.01
N ILE A 26 8.93 0.00 14.26
CA ILE A 26 9.16 1.28 14.94
C ILE A 26 9.82 1.04 16.30
N PHE A 27 9.33 0.06 17.06
CA PHE A 27 9.97 -0.35 18.32
C PHE A 27 11.40 -0.86 18.11
N ASN A 28 11.66 -1.67 17.08
CA ASN A 28 13.02 -2.12 16.76
C ASN A 28 13.97 -0.94 16.45
N VAL A 29 13.48 0.11 15.80
CA VAL A 29 14.24 1.35 15.58
C VAL A 29 14.56 2.01 16.92
N ILE A 30 13.57 2.18 17.79
CA ILE A 30 13.75 2.82 19.10
C ILE A 30 14.72 2.02 19.98
N LYS A 31 14.63 0.69 19.97
CA LYS A 31 15.45 -0.22 20.77
C LYS A 31 16.94 -0.08 20.49
N LYS A 32 17.34 0.33 19.28
CA LYS A 32 18.75 0.58 18.91
C LYS A 32 19.40 1.73 19.68
N PHE A 33 18.60 2.56 20.34
CA PHE A 33 19.08 3.71 21.12
C PHE A 33 19.16 3.43 22.64
N ASN A 34 19.12 2.16 23.06
CA ASN A 34 19.25 1.72 24.46
C ASN A 34 18.27 2.43 25.43
N MET A 35 17.08 2.78 24.95
CA MET A 35 16.07 3.47 25.75
C MET A 35 15.33 2.48 26.65
N GLN A 36 14.99 2.90 27.87
CA GLN A 36 14.12 2.13 28.77
C GLN A 36 12.68 2.12 28.26
N TYR A 37 12.05 0.96 28.32
CA TYR A 37 10.64 0.75 27.99
C TYR A 37 10.02 -0.26 28.97
N SER A 38 8.70 -0.24 29.10
CA SER A 38 7.96 -1.23 29.88
C SER A 38 7.17 -2.13 28.95
N GLU A 39 7.13 -3.42 29.24
CA GLU A 39 6.39 -4.40 28.43
C GLU A 39 5.44 -5.20 29.33
N ASN A 40 4.23 -5.44 28.85
CA ASN A 40 3.30 -6.37 29.47
C ASN A 40 2.63 -7.23 28.39
N LYS A 41 1.70 -8.11 28.80
CA LYS A 41 0.99 -9.01 27.87
C LYS A 41 0.23 -8.28 26.75
N ASN A 42 -0.05 -6.99 26.92
CA ASN A 42 -0.84 -6.18 26.00
C ASN A 42 0.02 -5.28 25.10
N GLY A 43 1.34 -5.19 25.33
CA GLY A 43 2.23 -4.41 24.47
C GLY A 43 3.36 -3.69 25.21
N ILE A 44 3.94 -2.72 24.49
CA ILE A 44 5.14 -1.99 24.88
C ILE A 44 4.79 -0.52 25.12
N PHE A 45 5.24 0.02 26.23
CA PHE A 45 5.04 1.39 26.66
C PHE A 45 6.38 2.15 26.61
N ILE A 46 6.38 3.25 25.87
CA ILE A 46 7.54 4.08 25.62
C ILE A 46 7.26 5.50 26.12
N ASN A 47 8.18 6.04 26.92
CA ASN A 47 8.12 7.44 27.29
C ASN A 47 8.79 8.30 26.20
N MET A 48 7.98 9.02 25.42
CA MET A 48 8.45 9.87 24.32
C MET A 48 9.45 10.95 24.77
N ASN A 49 9.39 11.41 26.03
CA ASN A 49 10.33 12.41 26.56
C ASN A 49 11.77 11.89 26.67
N ASN A 50 11.95 10.57 26.66
CA ASN A 50 13.25 9.92 26.75
C ASN A 50 13.87 9.67 25.37
N LEU A 51 13.17 10.01 24.28
CA LEU A 51 13.69 9.84 22.94
C LEU A 51 14.75 10.89 22.65
N SER A 52 15.94 10.43 22.28
CA SER A 52 16.98 11.29 21.73
C SER A 52 16.54 11.81 20.35
N LYS A 53 17.12 12.91 19.90
CA LYS A 53 16.84 13.44 18.57
C LYS A 53 17.19 12.47 17.46
N ASP A 54 18.32 11.78 17.59
CA ASP A 54 18.76 10.83 16.59
C ASP A 54 17.76 9.68 16.47
N CYS A 55 17.20 9.24 17.60
CA CYS A 55 16.11 8.27 17.63
C CYS A 55 14.88 8.80 16.87
N ILE A 56 14.45 10.03 17.18
CA ILE A 56 13.32 10.68 16.50
C ILE A 56 13.55 10.77 14.98
N VAL A 57 14.73 11.18 14.54
CA VAL A 57 15.10 11.21 13.12
C VAL A 57 14.98 9.82 12.49
N LYS A 58 15.49 8.78 13.16
CA LYS A 58 15.38 7.40 12.65
C LYS A 58 13.95 6.89 12.60
N ILE A 59 13.09 7.31 13.52
CA ILE A 59 11.66 6.99 13.45
C ILE A 59 11.04 7.65 12.21
N TYR A 60 11.32 8.94 11.96
CA TYR A 60 10.80 9.63 10.78
C TYR A 60 11.31 9.04 9.46
N GLU A 61 12.59 8.69 9.36
CA GLU A 61 13.14 7.97 8.19
C GLU A 61 12.39 6.66 7.94
N TYR A 62 12.02 5.94 9.01
CA TYR A 62 11.27 4.69 8.87
C TYR A 62 9.80 4.94 8.48
N LEU A 63 9.16 6.00 9.00
CA LEU A 63 7.82 6.40 8.59
C LEU A 63 7.77 6.77 7.09
N GLU A 64 8.76 7.49 6.59
CA GLU A 64 8.88 7.81 5.15
C GLU A 64 9.06 6.54 4.31
N TYR A 65 9.85 5.58 4.79
CA TYR A 65 9.99 4.29 4.14
C TYR A 65 8.66 3.52 4.05
N ILE A 66 7.82 3.57 5.09
CA ILE A 66 6.50 2.96 5.08
C ILE A 66 5.60 3.62 4.03
N GLU A 67 5.54 4.96 4.01
CA GLU A 67 4.76 5.71 3.02
C GLU A 67 5.14 5.32 1.58
N LYS A 68 6.45 5.23 1.31
CA LYS A 68 6.95 4.80 0.00
C LYS A 68 6.55 3.37 -0.35
N GLN A 69 6.58 2.45 0.61
CA GLN A 69 6.14 1.08 0.40
C GLN A 69 4.66 0.99 0.09
N GLU A 70 3.81 1.70 0.84
CA GLU A 70 2.36 1.71 0.62
C GLU A 70 2.01 2.30 -0.74
N LYS A 71 2.69 3.39 -1.14
CA LYS A 71 2.54 3.95 -2.48
C LYS A 71 2.94 2.95 -3.56
N THR A 72 4.07 2.27 -3.40
CA THR A 72 4.54 1.26 -4.36
C THR A 72 3.54 0.12 -4.49
N PHE A 73 3.00 -0.35 -3.37
CA PHE A 73 1.99 -1.39 -3.35
C PHE A 73 0.72 -0.96 -4.09
N SER A 74 0.22 0.25 -3.81
CA SER A 74 -0.93 0.83 -4.48
C SER A 74 -0.71 0.97 -6.00
N ASP A 75 0.46 1.44 -6.41
CA ASP A 75 0.83 1.57 -7.83
C ASP A 75 0.83 0.19 -8.53
N VAL A 76 1.38 -0.84 -7.89
CA VAL A 76 1.37 -2.22 -8.41
C VAL A 76 -0.05 -2.78 -8.51
N GLU A 77 -0.91 -2.55 -7.51
CA GLU A 77 -2.31 -2.98 -7.55
C GLU A 77 -3.08 -2.31 -8.68
N LYS A 78 -2.85 -1.01 -8.88
CA LYS A 78 -3.45 -0.24 -9.98
C LYS A 78 -3.04 -0.81 -11.33
N ILE A 79 -1.74 -1.05 -11.53
CA ILE A 79 -1.21 -1.65 -12.76
C ILE A 79 -1.86 -3.01 -13.01
N LYS A 80 -1.89 -3.90 -12.01
CA LYS A 80 -2.54 -5.22 -12.14
C LYS A 80 -4.01 -5.11 -12.55
N LYS A 81 -4.74 -4.14 -11.98
CA LYS A 81 -6.15 -3.90 -12.29
C LYS A 81 -6.33 -3.41 -13.73
N GLU A 82 -5.47 -2.50 -14.20
CA GLU A 82 -5.48 -1.99 -15.57
C GLU A 82 -5.17 -3.10 -16.58
N PHE A 83 -4.10 -3.87 -16.37
CA PHE A 83 -3.78 -5.04 -17.22
C PHE A 83 -4.93 -6.04 -17.28
N LYS A 84 -5.55 -6.35 -16.14
CA LYS A 84 -6.70 -7.26 -16.08
C LYS A 84 -7.87 -6.71 -16.91
N LYS A 85 -8.17 -5.41 -16.77
CA LYS A 85 -9.25 -4.74 -17.51
C LYS A 85 -8.98 -4.77 -19.02
N ASP A 86 -7.76 -4.45 -19.44
CA ASP A 86 -7.41 -4.39 -20.86
C ASP A 86 -7.45 -5.78 -21.50
N PHE A 87 -6.91 -6.79 -20.80
CA PHE A 87 -6.94 -8.18 -21.27
C PHE A 87 -8.37 -8.68 -21.50
N PHE A 88 -9.27 -8.51 -20.53
CA PHE A 88 -10.65 -8.98 -20.69
C PHE A 88 -11.50 -8.12 -21.64
N SER A 89 -11.20 -6.83 -21.79
CA SER A 89 -11.86 -5.97 -22.79
C SER A 89 -11.49 -6.42 -24.21
N ASN A 90 -10.20 -6.64 -24.47
CA ASN A 90 -9.71 -7.11 -25.77
C ASN A 90 -10.30 -8.47 -26.16
N ILE A 91 -10.46 -9.39 -25.20
CA ILE A 91 -11.11 -10.70 -25.44
C ILE A 91 -12.58 -10.53 -25.81
N LYS A 92 -13.31 -9.62 -25.17
CA LYS A 92 -14.71 -9.36 -25.54
C LYS A 92 -14.81 -8.81 -26.96
N ASP A 93 -13.96 -7.86 -27.32
CA ASP A 93 -13.94 -7.26 -28.65
C ASP A 93 -13.57 -8.30 -29.73
N ALA A 94 -12.63 -9.20 -29.44
CA ALA A 94 -12.27 -10.30 -30.33
C ALA A 94 -13.42 -11.31 -30.53
N ASN A 95 -14.14 -11.65 -29.45
CA ASN A 95 -15.29 -12.56 -29.51
C ASN A 95 -16.54 -11.95 -30.17
N ILE A 96 -16.67 -10.62 -30.20
CA ILE A 96 -17.74 -9.94 -30.93
C ILE A 96 -17.44 -9.98 -32.43
N LYS A 97 -16.18 -9.72 -32.84
CA LYS A 97 -15.75 -9.77 -34.24
C LYS A 97 -15.91 -11.17 -34.87
N THR A 98 -15.64 -12.24 -34.14
CA THR A 98 -15.85 -13.61 -34.65
C THR A 98 -17.33 -13.93 -34.86
N LYS A 99 -18.22 -13.48 -33.96
CA LYS A 99 -19.68 -13.68 -34.10
C LYS A 99 -20.32 -12.84 -35.20
N GLU A 100 -19.77 -11.66 -35.49
CA GLU A 100 -20.21 -10.82 -36.61
C GLU A 100 -19.83 -11.45 -37.96
N ASN A 101 -18.63 -12.04 -38.06
CA ASN A 101 -18.20 -12.75 -39.27
C ASN A 101 -19.03 -14.03 -39.52
N GLU A 102 -19.41 -14.77 -38.46
CA GLU A 102 -20.29 -15.94 -38.59
C GLU A 102 -21.72 -15.60 -39.04
N LYS A 103 -22.26 -14.42 -38.69
CA LYS A 103 -23.58 -13.98 -39.16
C LYS A 103 -23.60 -13.55 -40.64
N VAL A 104 -22.51 -12.99 -41.14
CA VAL A 104 -22.43 -12.52 -42.54
C VAL A 104 -22.38 -13.70 -43.52
N GLU A 105 -21.77 -14.83 -43.14
CA GLU A 105 -21.71 -16.04 -43.97
C GLU A 105 -23.05 -16.81 -44.05
N THR A 106 -23.92 -16.70 -43.04
CA THR A 106 -25.25 -17.35 -43.09
C THR A 106 -26.25 -16.60 -43.97
N ASP A 107 -26.12 -15.28 -44.10
CA ASP A 107 -27.06 -14.46 -44.88
C ASP A 107 -26.74 -14.43 -46.38
N THR A 108 -25.51 -14.78 -46.79
CA THR A 108 -25.13 -14.86 -48.22
C THR A 108 -25.52 -16.18 -48.89
N ASN A 109 -25.68 -17.26 -48.13
CA ASN A 109 -25.98 -18.60 -48.67
C ASN A 109 -27.48 -18.87 -48.94
N VAL A 110 -28.40 -17.96 -48.58
CA VAL A 110 -29.85 -18.15 -48.80
C VAL A 110 -30.31 -17.62 -50.17
N LYS A 111 -29.46 -16.92 -50.94
CA LYS A 111 -29.83 -16.36 -52.27
C LYS A 111 -29.45 -17.21 -53.49
N LEU A 112 -28.94 -18.44 -53.31
CA LEU A 112 -28.39 -19.26 -54.40
C LEU A 112 -29.04 -20.65 -54.56
N VAL A 113 -30.31 -20.80 -54.17
CA VAL A 113 -31.08 -22.01 -54.52
C VAL A 113 -32.38 -21.57 -55.18
N ASN A 114 -32.36 -21.57 -56.52
CA ASN A 114 -33.55 -21.56 -57.37
C ASN A 114 -34.25 -22.92 -57.29
#